data_AF-A0A9E1ND40-F1
#
_entry.id   AF-A0A9E1ND40-F1
#
_cell.length_a   1.000
_cell.length_b   1.000
_cell.length_c   1.000
_cell.angle_alpha   90.00
_cell.angle_beta   90.00
_cell.angle_gamma   90.00
#
_symmetry.space_group_name_H-M   'P 1'
#
loop_
_entity.id
_entity.type
_entity.pdbx_description
1 polymer ?
#
loop_
_entity_poly.entity_id
_entity_poly.type
_entity_poly.pdbx_seq_one_letter_code
_entity_poly.pdbx_strand_id
1 'polypeptide(L)'
;MKKKYLSKIIANDNEGLQIISACCSGAKLKVGDIKYLKKNKVFLLSLIRSKIETESKDKKINSICKFEFVDNVKSKNINQYDESHMLDLITIDYLKNNDNYEINLIFNNNAHISLSTEIIEVTLDDQNKTF
;
A
#
# COMPACT_ATOMS: atom_id res chain seq x y z
N MET A 1 -25.32 11.67 16.08
CA MET A 1 -24.38 10.59 15.70
C MET A 1 -22.97 11.17 15.64
N LYS A 2 -21.97 10.57 16.33
CA LYS A 2 -20.56 10.95 16.13
C LYS A 2 -20.17 10.59 14.68
N LYS A 3 -19.70 11.55 13.89
CA LYS A 3 -19.09 11.27 12.58
C LYS A 3 -17.88 10.35 12.83
N LYS A 4 -17.95 9.12 12.33
CA LYS A 4 -16.82 8.20 12.32
C LYS A 4 -15.90 8.69 11.19
N TYR A 5 -14.91 9.51 11.53
CA TYR A 5 -13.93 9.98 10.56
C TYR A 5 -13.13 8.78 10.05
N LEU A 6 -13.12 8.61 8.73
CA LEU A 6 -12.19 7.71 8.05
C LEU A 6 -10.82 8.37 8.05
N SER A 7 -9.78 7.60 8.39
CA SER A 7 -8.42 8.12 8.37
C SER A 7 -7.99 8.26 6.92
N LYS A 8 -7.42 9.42 6.57
CA LYS A 8 -6.68 9.63 5.33
C LYS A 8 -5.29 10.12 5.70
N ILE A 9 -4.27 9.36 5.31
CA ILE A 9 -2.86 9.69 5.52
C ILE A 9 -2.27 9.98 4.14
N ILE A 10 -1.53 11.09 4.02
CA ILE A 10 -0.86 11.49 2.79
C ILE A 10 0.62 11.65 3.14
N ALA A 11 1.49 11.10 2.30
CA ALA A 11 2.93 11.09 2.49
C ALA A 11 3.63 11.58 1.23
N ASN A 12 4.45 12.62 1.41
CA ASN A 12 5.21 13.26 0.33
C ASN A 12 6.73 13.22 0.60
N ASP A 13 7.12 12.53 1.67
CA ASP A 13 8.49 12.33 2.12
C ASP A 13 8.64 10.92 2.71
N ASN A 14 9.88 10.58 3.09
CA ASN A 14 10.19 9.29 3.67
C ASN A 14 9.53 9.09 5.05
N GLU A 15 9.45 10.13 5.88
CA GLU A 15 8.85 10.03 7.22
C GLU A 15 7.36 9.66 7.14
N GLY A 16 6.61 10.34 6.28
CA GLY A 16 5.21 10.02 6.02
C GLY A 16 5.04 8.63 5.41
N LEU A 17 5.96 8.20 4.54
CA LEU A 17 5.93 6.87 3.96
C LEU A 17 6.13 5.79 5.02
N GLN A 18 7.02 6.03 5.99
CA GLN A 18 7.21 5.13 7.15
C GLN A 18 5.96 5.05 8.04
N ILE A 19 5.21 6.15 8.20
CA ILE A 19 3.92 6.12 8.90
C ILE A 19 2.92 5.22 8.15
N ILE A 20 2.81 5.38 6.82
CA ILE A 20 1.94 4.52 5.99
C ILE A 20 2.38 3.05 6.07
N SER A 21 3.68 2.79 6.02
CA SER A 21 4.28 1.46 6.19
C SER A 21 3.85 0.81 7.51
N ALA A 22 4.01 1.54 8.63
CA ALA A 22 3.59 1.08 9.95
C ALA A 22 2.07 0.81 10.02
N CYS A 23 1.24 1.68 9.44
CA CYS A 23 -0.21 1.50 9.40
C CYS A 23 -0.63 0.26 8.58
N CYS A 24 0.14 -0.10 7.55
CA CYS A 24 -0.17 -1.21 6.64
C CYS A 24 0.56 -2.51 6.99
N SER A 25 1.45 -2.52 7.99
CA SER A 25 2.16 -3.73 8.40
C SER A 25 1.19 -4.79 8.93
N GLY A 26 1.35 -6.01 8.44
CA GLY A 26 0.44 -7.14 8.69
C GLY A 26 -0.89 -7.06 7.94
N ALA A 27 -1.07 -6.09 7.02
CA ALA A 27 -2.27 -6.02 6.22
C ALA A 27 -2.37 -7.18 5.22
N LYS A 28 -3.60 -7.65 5.01
CA LYS A 28 -3.90 -8.76 4.10
C LYS A 28 -4.58 -8.25 2.83
N LEU A 29 -4.22 -8.82 1.69
CA LEU A 29 -4.79 -8.48 0.39
C LEU A 29 -4.75 -9.68 -0.53
N LYS A 30 -5.57 -9.68 -1.58
CA LYS A 30 -5.43 -10.64 -2.67
C LYS A 30 -4.54 -10.09 -3.78
N VAL A 31 -3.94 -10.96 -4.58
CA VAL A 31 -3.23 -10.54 -5.80
C VAL A 31 -4.15 -9.77 -6.74
N GLY A 32 -5.42 -10.16 -6.84
CA GLY A 32 -6.44 -9.45 -7.65
C GLY A 32 -6.71 -8.00 -7.19
N ASP A 33 -6.37 -7.66 -5.95
CA ASP A 33 -6.58 -6.34 -5.34
C ASP A 33 -5.44 -5.35 -5.63
N ILE A 34 -4.42 -5.80 -6.37
CA ILE A 34 -3.29 -4.99 -6.83
C ILE A 34 -3.56 -4.53 -8.25
N LYS A 35 -3.52 -3.22 -8.50
CA LYS A 35 -3.75 -2.64 -9.85
C LYS A 35 -2.69 -1.62 -10.20
N TYR A 36 -2.14 -1.72 -11.40
CA TYR A 36 -1.27 -0.70 -11.98
C TYR A 36 -1.91 -0.08 -13.22
N LEU A 37 -2.28 1.20 -13.10
CA LEU A 37 -2.85 2.01 -14.16
C LEU A 37 -1.73 2.78 -14.87
N LYS A 38 -0.96 2.09 -15.72
CA LYS A 38 0.25 2.63 -16.37
C LYS A 38 0.04 3.98 -17.07
N LYS A 39 -1.06 4.15 -17.80
CA LYS A 39 -1.37 5.41 -18.50
C LYS A 39 -1.55 6.59 -17.53
N ASN A 40 -2.04 6.32 -16.33
CA ASN A 40 -2.27 7.32 -15.29
C ASN A 40 -1.08 7.45 -14.33
N LYS A 41 -0.04 6.61 -14.47
CA LYS A 41 1.06 6.48 -13.51
C LYS A 41 0.58 6.25 -12.07
N VAL A 42 -0.48 5.45 -11.88
CA VAL A 42 -1.07 5.17 -10.56
C VAL A 42 -0.95 3.69 -10.24
N PHE A 43 -0.43 3.37 -9.05
CA PHE A 43 -0.46 2.04 -8.47
C PHE A 43 -1.39 2.01 -7.26
N LEU A 44 -2.24 0.98 -7.19
CA LEU A 44 -3.27 0.82 -6.16
C LEU A 44 -3.12 -0.53 -5.49
N LEU A 45 -3.30 -0.52 -4.18
CA LEU A 45 -3.32 -1.71 -3.36
C LEU A 45 -4.50 -1.62 -2.40
N SER A 46 -5.53 -2.43 -2.63
CA SER A 46 -6.63 -2.58 -1.67
C SER A 46 -6.26 -3.64 -0.64
N LEU A 47 -6.38 -3.29 0.64
CA LEU A 47 -5.90 -4.11 1.75
C LEU A 47 -6.84 -4.04 2.94
N ILE A 48 -6.81 -5.08 3.77
CA ILE A 48 -7.45 -5.10 5.08
C ILE A 48 -6.34 -4.97 6.13
N ARG A 49 -6.36 -3.87 6.89
CA ARG A 49 -5.36 -3.59 7.95
C ARG A 49 -5.99 -3.45 9.33
N SER A 50 -5.17 -3.55 10.36
CA SER A 50 -5.54 -3.16 11.72
C SER A 50 -5.47 -1.65 11.90
N LYS A 51 -6.47 -1.06 12.55
CA LYS A 51 -6.54 0.38 12.81
C LYS A 51 -5.80 0.77 14.09
N ILE A 52 -4.47 0.66 14.04
CA ILE A 52 -3.57 0.89 15.18
C ILE A 52 -3.52 2.35 15.65
N GLU A 53 -3.92 3.29 14.80
CA GLU A 53 -3.95 4.72 15.12
C GLU A 53 -5.14 5.13 16.02
N THR A 54 -5.94 4.18 16.48
CA THR A 54 -7.06 4.41 17.40
C THR A 54 -6.93 3.54 18.65
N GLU A 55 -7.59 3.95 19.74
CA GLU A 55 -7.58 3.22 21.02
C GLU A 55 -8.15 1.78 20.92
N SER A 56 -8.83 1.44 19.82
CA SER A 56 -9.43 0.12 19.57
C SER A 56 -8.48 -0.78 18.77
N LYS A 57 -7.56 -1.46 19.47
CA LYS A 57 -6.48 -2.28 18.89
C LYS A 57 -6.91 -3.43 17.95
N ASP A 58 -8.18 -3.88 18.01
CA ASP A 58 -8.65 -5.05 17.25
C ASP A 58 -9.54 -4.71 16.04
N LYS A 59 -9.66 -3.43 15.69
CA LYS A 59 -10.53 -3.04 14.59
C LYS A 59 -9.82 -3.21 13.24
N LYS A 60 -10.34 -4.11 12.41
CA LYS A 60 -9.95 -4.20 10.99
C LYS A 60 -10.70 -3.19 10.14
N ILE A 61 -10.04 -2.66 9.13
CA ILE A 61 -10.62 -1.75 8.14
C ILE A 61 -10.06 -2.03 6.76
N ASN A 62 -10.91 -1.88 5.74
CA ASN A 62 -10.47 -1.88 4.36
C ASN A 62 -9.87 -0.51 4.06
N SER A 63 -8.72 -0.48 3.43
CA SER A 63 -8.09 0.76 2.99
C SER A 63 -7.58 0.59 1.56
N ILE A 64 -7.39 1.72 0.89
CA ILE A 64 -6.71 1.78 -0.39
C ILE A 64 -5.40 2.52 -0.15
N CYS A 65 -4.28 1.87 -0.45
CA CYS A 65 -2.98 2.51 -0.55
C CYS A 65 -2.72 2.85 -2.02
N LYS A 66 -2.63 4.14 -2.32
CA LYS A 66 -2.45 4.69 -3.67
C LYS A 66 -1.08 5.34 -3.76
N PHE A 67 -0.34 4.99 -4.80
CA PHE A 67 0.93 5.61 -5.15
C PHE A 67 0.75 6.33 -6.50
N GLU A 68 1.09 7.61 -6.53
CA GLU A 68 1.05 8.42 -7.76
C GLU A 68 2.45 8.57 -8.36
N PHE A 69 2.52 8.99 -9.62
CA PHE A 69 3.77 9.20 -10.36
C PHE A 69 4.65 7.93 -10.46
N VAL A 70 4.01 6.76 -10.58
CA VAL A 70 4.69 5.46 -10.74
C VAL A 70 4.97 5.17 -12.22
N ASP A 71 6.24 5.20 -12.61
CA ASP A 71 6.70 5.00 -13.98
C ASP A 71 6.79 3.54 -14.38
N ASN A 72 7.20 2.69 -13.44
CA ASN A 72 7.38 1.28 -13.70
C ASN A 72 7.11 0.44 -12.45
N VAL A 73 6.60 -0.77 -12.67
CA VAL A 73 6.31 -1.74 -11.61
C VAL A 73 7.00 -3.06 -11.97
N LYS A 74 7.70 -3.64 -11.00
CA LYS A 74 8.25 -5.00 -11.10
C LYS A 74 7.72 -5.83 -9.95
N SER A 75 7.49 -7.11 -10.17
CA SER A 75 7.08 -8.04 -9.12
C SER A 75 7.96 -9.28 -9.15
N LYS A 76 8.15 -9.90 -7.98
CA LYS A 76 8.87 -11.15 -7.81
C LYS A 76 8.06 -12.06 -6.89
N ASN A 77 8.00 -13.34 -7.23
CA ASN A 77 7.27 -14.38 -6.47
C ASN A 77 5.77 -14.07 -6.27
N ILE A 78 5.14 -13.34 -7.20
CA ILE A 78 3.71 -13.08 -7.21
C ILE A 78 3.15 -13.60 -8.52
N ASN A 79 2.34 -14.65 -8.46
CA ASN A 79 1.65 -15.18 -9.62
C ASN A 79 0.40 -14.34 -9.91
N GLN A 80 0.48 -13.46 -10.91
CA GLN A 80 -0.63 -12.56 -11.27
C GLN A 80 -1.86 -13.28 -11.82
N TYR A 81 -1.75 -14.55 -12.23
CA TYR A 81 -2.87 -15.36 -12.70
C TYR A 81 -3.66 -16.00 -11.55
N ASP A 82 -3.09 -16.08 -10.35
CA ASP A 82 -3.79 -16.54 -9.15
C ASP A 82 -4.32 -15.34 -8.37
N GLU A 83 -5.37 -14.71 -8.89
CA GLU A 83 -5.97 -13.52 -8.29
C GLU A 83 -6.49 -13.74 -6.87
N SER A 84 -6.75 -15.00 -6.49
CA SER A 84 -7.28 -15.36 -5.18
C SER A 84 -6.21 -15.50 -4.09
N HIS A 85 -4.94 -15.59 -4.50
CA HIS A 85 -3.82 -15.77 -3.59
C HIS A 85 -3.72 -14.60 -2.61
N MET A 86 -3.60 -14.93 -1.32
CA MET A 86 -3.49 -13.95 -0.25
C MET A 86 -2.03 -13.60 0.01
N LEU A 87 -1.74 -12.31 0.07
CA LEU A 87 -0.46 -11.76 0.49
C LEU A 87 -0.61 -11.06 1.84
N ASP A 88 0.41 -11.16 2.67
CA ASP A 88 0.53 -10.40 3.90
C ASP A 88 1.64 -9.36 3.73
N LEU A 89 1.29 -8.07 3.74
CA LEU A 89 2.24 -6.97 3.62
C LEU A 89 3.03 -6.85 4.93
N ILE A 90 4.36 -6.97 4.84
CA ILE A 90 5.25 -6.89 6.00
C ILE A 90 5.69 -5.45 6.21
N THR A 91 6.19 -4.80 5.16
CA THR A 91 6.70 -3.43 5.20
C THR A 91 6.66 -2.79 3.82
N ILE A 92 6.58 -1.47 3.83
CA ILE A 92 6.88 -0.61 2.68
C ILE A 92 8.21 0.07 2.99
N ASP A 93 9.19 -0.17 2.12
CA ASP A 93 10.53 0.39 2.25
C ASP A 93 10.84 1.33 1.07
N TYR A 94 11.85 2.14 1.25
CA TYR A 94 12.24 3.19 0.32
C TYR A 94 13.75 3.18 0.10
N LEU A 95 14.15 3.24 -1.17
CA LEU A 95 15.54 3.35 -1.57
C LEU A 95 15.69 4.47 -2.61
N LYS A 96 16.64 5.38 -2.38
CA LYS A 96 17.01 6.41 -3.35
C LYS A 96 18.06 5.87 -4.30
N ASN A 97 17.82 5.98 -5.61
CA ASN A 97 18.78 5.62 -6.64
C ASN A 97 19.00 6.82 -7.59
N ASN A 98 20.04 7.60 -7.31
CA ASN A 98 20.34 8.88 -7.97
C ASN A 98 19.14 9.84 -7.91
N ASP A 99 18.54 10.15 -9.06
CA ASP A 99 17.42 11.09 -9.22
C ASP A 99 16.04 10.42 -9.05
N ASN A 100 15.97 9.09 -9.03
CA ASN A 100 14.72 8.35 -8.93
C ASN A 100 14.57 7.66 -7.57
N TYR A 101 13.33 7.40 -7.20
CA TYR A 101 12.97 6.66 -6.00
C TYR A 101 12.50 5.25 -6.36
N GLU A 102 12.87 4.30 -5.53
CA GLU A 102 12.34 2.94 -5.56
C GLU A 102 11.60 2.65 -4.26
N ILE A 103 10.28 2.50 -4.36
CA ILE A 103 9.42 2.10 -3.24
C ILE A 103 9.20 0.59 -3.35
N ASN A 104 9.54 -0.14 -2.28
CA ASN A 104 9.48 -1.59 -2.22
C ASN A 104 8.35 -2.01 -1.28
N LEU A 105 7.38 -2.75 -1.80
CA LEU A 105 6.36 -3.44 -1.01
C LEU A 105 6.84 -4.87 -0.79
N ILE A 106 7.07 -5.23 0.47
CA ILE A 106 7.62 -6.53 0.86
C ILE A 106 6.51 -7.33 1.54
N PHE A 107 6.25 -8.52 1.02
CA PHE A 107 5.22 -9.42 1.51
C PHE A 107 5.84 -10.68 2.12
N ASN A 108 5.01 -11.50 2.77
CA ASN A 108 5.38 -12.85 3.17
C ASN A 108 5.88 -13.72 2.01
N ASN A 109 6.56 -14.82 2.32
CA ASN A 109 7.07 -15.79 1.34
C ASN A 109 8.03 -15.20 0.28
N ASN A 110 8.79 -14.16 0.65
CA ASN A 110 9.71 -13.45 -0.24
C ASN A 110 9.02 -12.89 -1.51
N ALA A 111 7.72 -12.62 -1.43
CA ALA A 111 7.00 -11.88 -2.46
C ALA A 111 7.30 -10.39 -2.34
N HIS A 112 7.46 -9.72 -3.48
CA HIS A 112 7.92 -8.34 -3.53
C HIS A 112 7.41 -7.61 -4.76
N ILE A 113 7.14 -6.31 -4.59
CA ILE A 113 6.83 -5.37 -5.68
C ILE A 113 7.73 -4.14 -5.54
N SER A 114 8.45 -3.79 -6.60
CA SER A 114 9.17 -2.52 -6.71
C SER A 114 8.37 -1.54 -7.57
N LEU A 115 8.22 -0.32 -7.08
CA LEU A 115 7.68 0.83 -7.81
C LEU A 115 8.82 1.81 -8.07
N SER A 116 9.06 2.14 -9.33
CA SER A 116 9.96 3.24 -9.71
C SER A 116 9.15 4.51 -9.83
N THR A 117 9.54 5.57 -9.12
CA THR A 117 8.81 6.85 -9.06
C THR A 117 9.77 8.04 -9.13
N GLU A 118 9.30 9.15 -9.69
CA GLU A 118 10.02 10.43 -9.67
C GLU A 118 9.88 11.14 -8.31
N ILE A 119 8.75 10.96 -7.62
CA ILE A 119 8.45 11.58 -6.31
C ILE A 119 7.73 10.61 -5.37
N ILE A 120 7.79 10.87 -4.06
CA ILE A 120 6.93 10.22 -3.08
C ILE A 120 5.60 10.99 -3.08
N GLU A 121 4.52 10.33 -3.49
CA GLU A 121 3.15 10.82 -3.35
C GLU A 121 2.27 9.60 -3.08
N VAL A 122 2.03 9.32 -1.79
CA VAL A 122 1.34 8.12 -1.34
C VAL A 122 0.17 8.51 -0.44
N THR A 123 -1.00 7.95 -0.73
CA THR A 123 -2.21 8.13 0.07
C THR A 123 -2.69 6.80 0.62
N LEU A 124 -2.93 6.72 1.93
CA LEU A 124 -3.68 5.64 2.57
C LEU A 124 -5.06 6.17 2.95
N ASP A 125 -6.12 5.57 2.39
CA ASP A 125 -7.50 6.02 2.58
C ASP A 125 -8.40 4.88 3.07
N ASP A 126 -8.96 5.04 4.27
CA ASP A 126 -9.91 4.09 4.85
C ASP A 126 -11.24 4.09 4.08
N GLN A 127 -11.75 2.90 3.77
CA GLN A 127 -12.98 2.72 3.02
C GLN A 127 -14.16 2.36 3.95
N ASN A 128 -15.32 2.97 3.70
CA ASN A 128 -16.54 2.78 4.49
C ASN A 128 -17.29 1.47 4.19
N LYS A 129 -16.96 0.75 3.11
CA LYS A 129 -17.64 -0.48 2.69
C LYS A 129 -16.63 -1.58 2.40
N THR A 130 -16.97 -2.78 2.88
CA THR A 130 -16.53 -4.04 2.28
C THR A 130 -17.36 -4.19 1.00
N PHE A 131 -16.71 -4.24 -0.15
CA PHE A 131 -17.38 -4.64 -1.39
C PHE A 131 -17.75 -6.12 -1.34
#